data_AF-A0A3D1PI69-F1
#
_entry.id   AF-A0A3D1PI69-F1
#
_cell.length_a   1.000
_cell.length_b   1.000
_cell.length_c   1.000
_cell.angle_alpha   90.00
_cell.angle_beta   90.00
_cell.angle_gamma   90.00
#
_symmetry.space_group_name_H-M   'P 1'
#
loop_
_entity.id
_entity.type
_entity.pdbx_description
1 polymer ?
#
loop_
_entity_poly.entity_id
_entity_poly.type
_entity_poly.pdbx_seq_one_letter_code
_entity_poly.pdbx_strand_id
1 'polypeptide(L)' 'HLAFDIDPQLFDRAVEAIEQNKIAIAHGPVSRPTGRGVYFYDPDGFMVEIRCEPE' A
#
# COMPACT_ATOMS: atom_id res chain seq x y z
N HIS A 1 -11.78 -0.46 -6.55
CA HIS A 1 -10.54 -0.19 -5.81
C HIS A 1 -10.52 1.28 -5.43
N LEU A 2 -9.92 1.64 -4.30
CA LEU A 2 -9.69 3.01 -3.86
C LEU A 2 -8.21 3.17 -3.54
N ALA A 3 -7.61 4.25 -4.01
CA ALA A 3 -6.20 4.56 -3.75
C ALA A 3 -6.07 5.73 -2.78
N PHE A 4 -5.20 5.58 -1.79
CA PHE A 4 -4.75 6.64 -0.90
C PHE A 4 -3.31 7.01 -1.26
N ASP A 5 -3.07 8.31 -1.47
CA ASP A 5 -1.72 8.84 -1.63
C ASP A 5 -1.07 9.03 -0.25
N ILE A 6 0.20 8.65 -0.13
CA ILE A 6 1.02 8.81 1.06
C ILE A 6 2.36 9.46 0.69
N ASP A 7 2.95 10.21 1.63
CA ASP A 7 4.33 10.68 1.51
C ASP A 7 5.29 9.49 1.26
N PRO A 8 6.20 9.55 0.26
CA PRO A 8 7.14 8.48 -0.04
C PRO A 8 7.94 7.99 1.17
N GLN A 9 8.30 8.89 2.09
CA GLN A 9 9.06 8.57 3.30
C GLN A 9 8.27 7.74 4.32
N LEU A 10 6.93 7.73 4.20
CA LEU A 10 6.03 6.97 5.07
C LEU A 10 5.57 5.65 4.44
N PHE A 11 5.91 5.38 3.18
CA PHE A 11 5.43 4.20 2.47
C PHE A 11 5.83 2.90 3.16
N ASP A 12 7.10 2.75 3.55
CA ASP A 12 7.59 1.55 4.23
C ASP A 12 6.90 1.34 5.58
N ARG A 13 6.65 2.43 6.32
CA ARG A 13 5.90 2.40 7.58
C ARG A 13 4.45 1.95 7.38
N ALA A 14 3.82 2.34 6.26
CA ALA A 14 2.48 1.88 5.94
C ALA A 14 2.44 0.37 5.63
N VAL A 15 3.44 -0.14 4.91
CA VAL A 15 3.59 -1.59 4.65
C VAL A 15 3.79 -2.35 5.95
N GLU A 16 4.69 -1.89 6.83
CA GLU A 16 4.90 -2.50 8.15
C GLU A 16 3.62 -2.52 8.99
N ALA A 17 2.83 -1.44 8.96
CA ALA A 17 1.56 -1.39 9.67
C ALA A 17 0.56 -2.43 9.15
N ILE A 18 0.49 -2.66 7.84
CA ILE A 18 -0.36 -3.69 7.22
C ILE A 18 0.07 -5.08 7.71
N GLU A 19 1.37 -5.38 7.69
CA GLU A 19 1.92 -6.66 8.13
C GLU A 19 1.72 -6.91 9.63
N GLN A 20 1.98 -5.91 10.48
CA GLN A 20 1.81 -6.01 11.93
C GLN A 20 0.35 -6.26 12.33
N ASN A 21 -0.60 -5.72 11.57
CA ASN A 21 -2.03 -5.96 11.76
C ASN A 21 -2.53 -7.25 11.10
N LYS A 22 -1.63 -8.07 10.52
CA LYS A 22 -1.93 -9.34 9.87
C LYS A 22 -2.94 -9.21 8.72
N ILE A 23 -2.92 -8.07 8.03
CA ILE A 23 -3.71 -7.86 6.82
C ILE A 23 -2.98 -8.54 5.66
N ALA A 24 -3.69 -9.38 4.90
CA ALA A 24 -3.11 -10.05 3.75
C ALA A 24 -2.85 -9.05 2.62
N ILE A 25 -1.60 -8.97 2.16
CA ILE A 25 -1.24 -8.21 0.98
C ILE A 25 -1.69 -8.99 -0.25
N ALA A 26 -2.61 -8.41 -1.02
CA ALA A 26 -3.13 -9.01 -2.24
C ALA A 26 -2.13 -8.87 -3.40
N HIS A 27 -1.42 -7.74 -3.46
CA HIS A 27 -0.37 -7.49 -4.45
C HIS A 27 0.64 -6.44 -3.97
N GLY A 28 1.92 -6.65 -4.29
CA GLY A 28 3.01 -5.77 -3.87
C GLY A 28 3.63 -6.14 -2.52
N PRO A 29 4.36 -5.22 -1.89
CA PRO A 29 4.68 -3.87 -2.36
C PRO A 29 5.49 -3.89 -3.68
N VAL A 30 5.17 -2.98 -4.61
CA VAL A 30 5.87 -2.83 -5.88
C VAL A 30 6.54 -1.46 -5.97
N SER A 31 7.74 -1.41 -6.56
CA SER A 31 8.45 -0.19 -6.89
C SER A 31 8.54 -0.04 -8.42
N ARG A 32 8.15 1.12 -8.94
CA ARG A 32 8.17 1.47 -10.36
C ARG A 32 8.86 2.83 -10.54
N PRO A 33 9.30 3.19 -11.76
CA PRO A 33 9.84 4.53 -12.03
C PRO A 33 8.86 5.67 -11.70
N THR A 34 7.56 5.38 -11.68
CA THR A 34 6.48 6.34 -11.39
C THR A 34 6.06 6.36 -9.92
N GLY A 35 6.70 5.59 -9.04
CA GLY A 35 6.35 5.54 -7.61
C GLY A 35 6.22 4.12 -7.05
N ARG A 36 5.59 4.00 -5.88
CA ARG A 36 5.42 2.72 -5.16
C ARG A 36 3.95 2.47 -4.85
N GLY A 37 3.58 1.21 -4.71
CA GLY A 37 2.20 0.82 -4.44
C GLY A 37 2.08 -0.52 -3.71
N VAL A 38 1.09 -0.65 -2.82
CA VAL A 38 0.71 -1.89 -2.15
C VAL A 38 -0.81 -2.02 -2.15
N TYR A 39 -1.31 -3.24 -2.41
CA TYR A 39 -2.74 -3.54 -2.53
C TYR A 39 -3.14 -4.59 -1.51
N PHE A 40 -4.27 -4.34 -0.83
CA PHE A 40 -4.86 -5.25 0.15
C PHE A 40 -6.39 -5.13 0.11
N TYR A 41 -7.08 -6.00 0.83
CA TYR A 41 -8.53 -5.94 0.97
C TYR A 41 -8.91 -5.43 2.36
N ASP A 42 -9.95 -4.61 2.43
CA ASP A 42 -10.60 -4.27 3.69
C ASP A 42 -11.47 -5.46 4.20
N PRO A 43 -12.05 -5.38 5.42
CA PRO A 43 -12.88 -6.45 5.97
C PRO A 43 -14.10 -6.82 5.14
N ASP A 44 -14.60 -5.90 4.30
CA ASP A 44 -15.75 -6.12 3.42
C ASP A 44 -15.33 -6.69 2.04
N GLY A 45 -14.03 -6.92 1.83
CA GLY A 45 -13.48 -7.44 0.59
C GLY A 45 -13.28 -6.38 -0.49
N PHE A 46 -13.33 -5.10 -0.14
CA PHE A 46 -13.06 -4.02 -1.08
C PHE A 46 -11.56 -3.78 -1.21
N MET A 47 -11.10 -3.62 -2.44
CA MET A 47 -9.67 -3.47 -2.75
C MET A 47 -9.20 -2.04 -2.44
N VAL A 48 -8.20 -1.93 -1.57
CA VAL A 48 -7.53 -0.69 -1.19
C VAL A 48 -6.09 -0.71 -1.69
N GLU A 49 -5.65 0.44 -2.19
CA GLU A 49 -4.28 0.71 -2.59
C GLU A 49 -3.72 1.84 -1.72
N ILE A 50 -2.48 1.67 -1.24
CA ILE A 50 -1.66 2.79 -0.74
C ILE A 50 -0.53 2.97 -1.74
N ARG A 51 -0.33 4.20 -2.21
CA ARG A 51 0.69 4.54 -3.21
C ARG A 51 1.41 5.84 -2.88
N CYS A 52 2.62 5.99 -3.38
CA CYS A 52 3.38 7.24 -3.30
C CYS A 52 4.08 7.53 -4.63
N GLU A 53 4.38 8.80 -4.87
CA GLU A 53 5.25 9.24 -5.98
C GLU A 53 6.71 8.79 -5.74
N PRO A 54 7.62 8.92 -6.73
CA PRO A 54 9.06 8.74 -6.52
C PRO A 54 9.62 9.77 -5.53
N GLU A 55 10.74 9.44 -4.88
CA GLU A 55 11.54 10.42 -4.14
C GLU A 55 12.28 11.40 -5.06
#